data_AF-A0A3L6TG46-F1
#
_entry.id   AF-A0A3L6TG46-F1
#
_cell.length_a   1.000
_cell.length_b   1.000
_cell.length_c   1.000
_cell.angle_alpha   90.00
_cell.angle_beta   90.00
_cell.angle_gamma   90.00
#
_symmetry.space_group_name_H-M   'P 1'
#
loop_
_entity.id
_entity.type
_entity.pdbx_description
1 polymer ?
#
loop_
_entity_poly.entity_id
_entity_poly.type
_entity_poly.pdbx_seq_one_letter_code
_entity_poly.pdbx_strand_id
1 'polypeptide(L)'
;MAFGIKAASTSHSTFSPAVHQSSSLTTRAASVAKMPAGRRKAAVVLRAVAAAAPPAPAQARPAGKRCLSVSQTMSRLKARGKTAFIPYITAGDPDLAMTAEALRLLDACGADVIELGVPFSDPYADGPVIQARTHD
;
A
#
# COMPACT_ATOMS: atom_id res chain seq x y z
N MET A 1 5.33 26.41 -35.76
CA MET A 1 5.95 25.08 -35.58
C MET A 1 5.10 24.31 -34.59
N ALA A 2 4.30 23.35 -35.08
CA ALA A 2 3.36 22.58 -34.28
C ALA A 2 3.73 21.09 -34.41
N PHE A 3 4.00 20.42 -33.29
CA PHE A 3 4.25 18.98 -33.24
C PHE A 3 2.99 18.26 -32.80
N GLY A 4 2.38 17.54 -33.74
CA GLY A 4 1.26 16.62 -33.47
C GLY A 4 1.78 15.27 -32.99
N ILE A 5 1.26 14.81 -31.86
CA ILE A 5 1.51 13.48 -31.31
C ILE A 5 0.51 12.51 -31.95
N LYS A 6 1.01 11.55 -32.72
CA LYS A 6 0.24 10.48 -33.35
C LYS A 6 -0.09 9.42 -32.29
N ALA A 7 -1.38 9.29 -31.95
CA ALA A 7 -1.87 8.19 -31.11
C ALA A 7 -1.77 6.86 -31.87
N ALA A 8 -1.04 5.90 -31.30
CA ALA A 8 -0.91 4.56 -31.85
C ALA A 8 -1.96 3.62 -31.23
N SER A 9 -2.80 3.09 -32.12
CA SER A 9 -3.56 1.84 -32.11
C SER A 9 -3.76 1.10 -30.78
N THR A 10 -5.04 0.99 -30.41
CA THR A 10 -5.63 -0.03 -29.55
C THR A 10 -5.29 -1.44 -30.04
N SER A 11 -4.87 -2.32 -29.13
CA SER A 11 -4.93 -3.77 -29.30
C SER A 11 -5.88 -4.36 -28.25
N HIS A 12 -7.00 -4.88 -28.74
CA HIS A 12 -7.94 -5.68 -27.95
C HIS A 12 -7.32 -7.06 -27.69
N SER A 13 -7.00 -7.36 -26.43
CA SER A 13 -6.72 -8.72 -25.98
C SER A 13 -8.04 -9.45 -25.76
N THR A 14 -8.35 -10.41 -26.63
CA THR A 14 -9.47 -11.32 -26.48
C THR A 14 -9.22 -12.29 -25.32
N PHE A 15 -10.11 -12.29 -24.35
CA PHE A 15 -10.13 -13.24 -23.23
C PHE A 15 -10.72 -14.57 -23.72
N SER A 16 -9.90 -15.63 -23.75
CA SER A 16 -10.36 -17.02 -23.98
C SER A 16 -10.61 -17.71 -22.63
N PRO A 17 -11.76 -18.38 -22.44
CA PRO A 17 -12.01 -19.15 -21.22
C PRO A 17 -11.40 -20.55 -21.38
N ALA A 18 -10.34 -20.83 -20.61
CA ALA A 18 -9.82 -22.19 -20.48
C ALA A 18 -10.61 -22.97 -19.42
N VAL A 19 -11.04 -24.16 -19.84
CA VAL A 19 -11.84 -25.17 -19.17
C VAL A 19 -11.13 -25.80 -17.95
N HIS A 20 -11.92 -26.00 -16.88
CA HIS A 20 -11.85 -26.95 -15.76
C HIS A 20 -10.51 -27.60 -15.37
N GLN A 21 -10.18 -27.46 -14.07
CA GLN A 21 -9.94 -28.64 -13.22
C GLN A 21 -10.52 -28.42 -11.82
N SER A 22 -11.34 -29.39 -11.40
CA SER A 22 -12.12 -29.40 -10.17
C SER A 22 -11.24 -29.83 -8.99
N SER A 23 -11.22 -29.05 -7.92
CA SER A 23 -10.81 -29.50 -6.59
C SER A 23 -11.98 -29.27 -5.62
N SER A 24 -12.51 -30.38 -5.13
CA SER A 24 -13.67 -30.51 -4.25
C SER A 24 -13.53 -29.71 -2.96
N LEU A 25 -14.33 -28.65 -2.81
CA LEU A 25 -14.65 -28.07 -1.51
C LEU A 25 -15.95 -28.71 -0.99
N THR A 26 -15.83 -29.40 0.14
CA THR A 26 -16.94 -29.92 0.92
C THR A 26 -17.76 -28.75 1.48
N THR A 27 -18.86 -28.40 0.82
CA THR A 27 -19.85 -27.45 1.31
C THR A 27 -20.66 -28.10 2.44
N ARG A 28 -20.48 -27.67 3.69
CA ARG A 28 -21.51 -27.89 4.74
C ARG A 28 -22.73 -27.04 4.39
N ALA A 29 -23.88 -27.68 4.25
CA ALA A 29 -25.16 -27.06 3.96
C ALA A 29 -25.53 -26.02 5.04
N ALA A 30 -25.73 -24.77 4.62
CA ALA A 30 -26.40 -23.76 5.43
C ALA A 30 -27.93 -23.99 5.33
N SER A 31 -28.56 -24.25 6.47
CA SER A 31 -30.01 -24.32 6.59
C SER A 31 -30.62 -22.92 6.37
N VAL A 32 -31.51 -22.81 5.39
CA VAL A 32 -32.27 -21.59 5.08
C VAL A 32 -33.43 -21.49 6.07
N ALA A 33 -33.27 -20.62 7.07
CA ALA A 33 -34.40 -20.15 7.87
C ALA A 33 -35.07 -18.96 7.15
N LYS A 34 -36.36 -19.10 6.88
CA LYS A 34 -37.24 -18.08 6.29
C LYS A 34 -37.47 -16.94 7.30
N MET A 35 -37.08 -15.71 6.97
CA MET A 35 -37.37 -14.51 7.79
C MET A 35 -38.52 -13.68 7.20
N PRO A 36 -39.37 -13.06 8.06
CA PRO A 36 -40.48 -12.23 7.63
C PRO A 36 -40.01 -10.85 7.16
N ALA A 37 -40.80 -10.23 6.29
CA ALA A 37 -40.53 -8.93 5.70
C ALA A 37 -40.58 -7.80 6.76
N GLY A 38 -39.43 -7.20 7.06
CA GLY A 38 -39.34 -6.03 7.94
C GLY A 38 -37.97 -5.34 7.85
N ARG A 39 -37.99 -4.07 7.41
CA ARG A 39 -36.95 -3.01 7.50
C ARG A 39 -35.48 -3.45 7.35
N ARG A 40 -34.92 -3.25 6.15
CA ARG A 40 -33.48 -3.42 5.88
C ARG A 40 -32.66 -2.34 6.59
N LYS A 41 -32.02 -2.68 7.72
CA LYS A 41 -30.85 -1.93 8.19
C LYS A 41 -29.67 -2.36 7.33
N ALA A 42 -28.98 -1.39 6.70
CA ALA A 42 -27.75 -1.66 5.97
C ALA A 42 -26.71 -2.24 6.95
N ALA A 43 -26.47 -3.55 6.86
CA ALA A 43 -25.38 -4.18 7.59
C ALA A 43 -24.08 -3.84 6.87
N VAL A 44 -23.28 -2.94 7.46
CA VAL A 44 -21.88 -2.77 7.08
C VAL A 44 -21.16 -4.06 7.50
N VAL A 45 -20.85 -4.90 6.51
CA VAL A 45 -20.02 -6.08 6.72
C VAL A 45 -18.57 -5.61 6.83
N LEU A 46 -18.12 -5.36 8.06
CA LEU A 46 -16.69 -5.20 8.36
C LEU A 46 -16.02 -6.56 8.14
N ARG A 47 -15.35 -6.69 6.99
CA ARG A 47 -14.52 -7.86 6.69
C ARG A 47 -13.21 -7.70 7.47
N ALA A 48 -13.00 -8.55 8.46
CA ALA A 48 -11.72 -8.63 9.16
C ALA A 48 -10.60 -8.94 8.16
N VAL A 49 -9.67 -8.01 8.00
CA VAL A 49 -8.38 -8.28 7.33
C VAL A 49 -7.54 -9.00 8.37
N ALA A 50 -7.24 -10.27 8.13
CA ALA A 50 -6.25 -11.00 8.91
C ALA A 50 -4.94 -10.21 8.86
N ALA A 51 -4.33 -9.92 10.01
CA ALA A 51 -3.01 -9.33 10.08
C ALA A 51 -2.06 -10.23 9.28
N ALA A 52 -1.60 -9.73 8.13
CA ALA A 52 -0.57 -10.40 7.37
C ALA A 52 0.66 -10.51 8.28
N ALA A 53 1.22 -11.70 8.40
CA ALA A 53 2.52 -11.88 9.03
C ALA A 53 3.49 -10.86 8.42
N PRO A 54 4.36 -10.22 9.22
CA PRO A 54 5.30 -9.23 8.71
C PRO A 54 6.04 -9.86 7.53
N PRO A 55 6.16 -9.15 6.38
CA PRO A 55 6.91 -9.67 5.26
C PRO A 55 8.29 -10.08 5.77
N ALA A 56 8.77 -11.25 5.34
CA ALA A 56 10.12 -11.70 5.66
C ALA A 56 11.08 -10.53 5.40
N PRO A 57 11.97 -10.19 6.34
CA PRO A 57 12.78 -8.98 6.25
C PRO A 57 13.47 -8.97 4.89
N ALA A 58 13.24 -7.90 4.12
CA ALA A 58 14.01 -7.64 2.93
C ALA A 58 15.48 -7.68 3.36
N GLN A 59 16.29 -8.49 2.67
CA GLN A 59 17.69 -8.72 3.03
C GLN A 59 18.36 -7.37 3.37
N ALA A 60 18.87 -7.26 4.60
CA ALA A 60 19.50 -6.04 5.08
C ALA A 60 20.54 -5.57 4.06
N ARG A 61 20.38 -4.35 3.57
CA ARG A 61 21.25 -3.81 2.52
C ARG A 61 22.67 -3.71 3.09
N PRO A 62 23.71 -4.26 2.42
CA PRO A 62 25.06 -4.24 2.97
C PRO A 62 25.51 -2.81 3.23
N ALA A 63 25.93 -2.55 4.46
CA ALA A 63 26.48 -1.27 4.90
C ALA A 63 27.70 -0.95 4.02
N GLY A 64 27.64 0.15 3.27
CA GLY A 64 28.72 0.59 2.37
C GLY A 64 28.29 0.88 0.93
N LYS A 65 27.09 0.48 0.49
CA LYS A 65 26.54 0.97 -0.78
C LYS A 65 25.88 2.33 -0.56
N ARG A 66 26.33 3.37 -1.28
CA ARG A 66 25.60 4.65 -1.32
C ARG A 66 24.12 4.37 -1.61
N CYS A 67 23.24 5.00 -0.83
CA CYS A 67 21.82 4.97 -1.14
C CYS A 67 21.61 5.62 -2.51
N LEU A 68 20.62 5.13 -3.25
CA LEU A 68 20.25 5.70 -4.53
C LEU A 68 19.55 7.03 -4.29
N SER A 69 19.67 7.99 -5.22
CA SER A 69 18.76 9.14 -5.20
C SER A 69 17.33 8.69 -5.48
N VAL A 70 16.34 9.51 -5.10
CA VAL A 70 14.92 9.25 -5.42
C VAL A 70 14.75 9.02 -6.92
N SER A 71 15.37 9.84 -7.77
CA SER A 71 15.32 9.69 -9.22
C SER A 71 15.87 8.33 -9.71
N GLN A 72 16.98 7.86 -9.13
CA GLN A 72 17.56 6.56 -9.46
C GLN A 72 16.66 5.40 -9.00
N THR A 73 16.09 5.49 -7.80
CA THR A 73 15.14 4.50 -7.26
C THR A 73 13.91 4.39 -8.17
N MET A 74 13.27 5.51 -8.50
CA MET A 74 12.10 5.53 -9.37
C MET A 74 12.41 5.00 -10.77
N SER A 75 13.56 5.35 -11.34
CA SER A 75 14.00 4.85 -12.65
C SER A 75 14.18 3.32 -12.63
N ARG A 76 14.77 2.78 -11.56
CA ARG A 76 14.96 1.33 -11.38
C ARG A 76 13.63 0.59 -11.23
N LEU A 77 12.67 1.16 -10.50
CA LEU A 77 11.34 0.58 -10.33
C LEU A 77 10.55 0.58 -11.62
N LYS A 78 10.57 1.70 -12.36
CA LYS A 78 9.96 1.81 -13.69
C LYS A 78 10.54 0.78 -14.67
N ALA A 79 11.87 0.63 -14.71
CA ALA A 79 12.52 -0.37 -15.56
C ALA A 79 12.11 -1.82 -15.22
N ARG A 80 11.63 -2.06 -13.99
CA ARG A 80 11.17 -3.37 -13.51
C ARG A 80 9.65 -3.52 -13.56
N GLY A 81 8.91 -2.51 -14.03
CA GLY A 81 7.45 -2.50 -14.00
C GLY A 81 6.85 -2.57 -12.60
N LYS A 82 7.55 -2.06 -11.58
CA LYS A 82 7.10 -2.07 -10.18
C LYS A 82 6.60 -0.70 -9.73
N THR A 83 5.53 -0.70 -8.93
CA THR A 83 5.07 0.48 -8.17
C THR A 83 5.94 0.66 -6.94
N ALA A 84 6.24 1.91 -6.58
CA ALA A 84 7.01 2.24 -5.38
C ALA A 84 6.16 2.11 -4.11
N PHE A 85 6.76 1.57 -3.04
CA PHE A 85 6.22 1.68 -1.69
C PHE A 85 6.91 2.84 -0.95
N ILE A 86 6.14 3.89 -0.63
CA ILE A 86 6.64 5.13 -0.02
C ILE A 86 5.83 5.43 1.25
N PRO A 87 6.21 4.87 2.40
CA PRO A 87 5.60 5.21 3.68
C PRO A 87 5.97 6.64 4.12
N TYR A 88 5.00 7.32 4.73
CA TYR A 88 5.18 8.59 5.44
C TYR A 88 5.12 8.36 6.95
N ILE A 89 6.03 8.99 7.69
CA ILE A 89 5.98 9.08 9.16
C ILE A 89 6.34 10.51 9.61
N THR A 90 5.77 10.95 10.73
CA THR A 90 6.13 12.24 11.35
C THR A 90 7.30 12.04 12.31
N ALA A 91 8.38 12.80 12.12
CA ALA A 91 9.51 12.79 13.03
C ALA A 91 9.09 13.28 14.42
N GLY A 92 9.45 12.52 15.45
CA GLY A 92 9.14 12.86 16.83
C GLY A 92 7.80 12.36 17.34
N ASP A 93 7.00 11.63 16.56
CA ASP A 93 5.75 11.01 17.03
C ASP A 93 5.94 9.49 17.28
N PRO A 94 5.77 9.00 18.52
CA PRO A 94 5.61 9.74 19.77
C PRO A 94 6.91 10.36 20.30
N ASP A 95 8.08 9.91 19.81
CA ASP A 95 9.38 10.49 20.14
C ASP A 95 10.44 10.17 19.05
N LEU A 96 11.64 10.76 19.19
CA LEU A 96 12.75 10.55 18.23
C LEU A 96 13.35 9.14 18.29
N ALA A 97 13.27 8.45 19.43
CA ALA A 97 13.76 7.07 19.54
C ALA A 97 12.86 6.12 18.73
N MET A 98 11.55 6.30 18.85
CA MET A 98 10.56 5.56 18.07
C MET A 98 10.64 5.90 16.59
N THR A 99 10.91 7.16 16.24
CA THR A 99 11.18 7.56 14.85
C THR A 99 12.35 6.75 14.27
N ALA A 100 13.46 6.64 15.00
CA ALA A 100 14.63 5.90 14.53
C ALA A 100 14.35 4.39 14.38
N GLU A 101 13.54 3.81 15.27
CA GLU A 101 13.09 2.42 15.15
C GLU A 101 12.18 2.20 13.94
N ALA A 102 11.20 3.08 13.75
CA ALA A 102 10.31 3.05 12.59
C ALA A 102 11.07 3.13 11.27
N LEU A 103 12.07 4.02 11.15
CA LEU A 103 12.91 4.11 9.95
C LEU A 103 13.64 2.79 9.64
N ARG A 104 14.23 2.15 10.65
CA ARG A 104 14.89 0.84 10.48
C ARG A 104 13.91 -0.25 10.08
N LEU A 105 12.72 -0.25 10.68
CA LEU A 105 11.67 -1.21 10.37
C LEU A 105 11.15 -1.03 8.94
N LEU A 106 10.89 0.20 8.51
CA LEU A 106 10.40 0.49 7.16
C LEU A 106 11.43 0.13 6.09
N ASP A 107 12.72 0.37 6.34
CA ASP A 107 13.81 -0.11 5.47
C ASP A 107 13.83 -1.66 5.39
N ALA A 108 13.75 -2.34 6.55
CA ALA A 108 13.68 -3.81 6.60
C ALA A 108 12.42 -4.39 5.94
N CYS A 109 11.31 -3.67 5.95
CA CYS A 109 10.07 -4.03 5.24
C CYS A 109 10.14 -3.78 3.73
N GLY A 110 11.21 -3.14 3.23
CA GLY A 110 11.42 -2.89 1.81
C GLY A 110 10.78 -1.62 1.29
N ALA A 111 10.68 -0.56 2.10
CA ALA A 111 10.37 0.78 1.60
C ALA A 111 11.36 1.20 0.51
N ASP A 112 10.85 1.70 -0.61
CA ASP A 112 11.70 2.18 -1.70
C ASP A 112 12.24 3.59 -1.40
N VAL A 113 11.39 4.42 -0.77
CA VAL A 113 11.68 5.75 -0.24
C VAL A 113 10.89 5.88 1.05
N ILE A 114 11.42 6.58 2.06
CA ILE A 114 10.67 6.91 3.28
C ILE A 114 10.51 8.44 3.30
N GLU A 115 9.28 8.90 3.43
CA GLU A 115 8.97 10.30 3.66
C GLU A 115 8.97 10.58 5.15
N LEU A 116 9.88 11.44 5.60
CA LEU A 116 9.99 11.86 6.99
C LEU A 116 9.45 13.29 7.11
N GLY A 117 8.24 13.42 7.64
CA GLY A 117 7.62 14.71 7.91
C GLY A 117 8.29 15.39 9.10
N VAL A 118 8.58 16.68 8.98
CA VAL A 118 9.01 17.52 10.11
C VAL A 118 7.77 18.22 10.66
N PRO A 119 7.47 18.13 11.97
CA PRO A 119 6.35 18.83 12.58
C PRO A 119 6.36 20.33 12.24
N PHE A 120 5.18 20.86 11.94
CA PHE A 120 4.98 22.27 11.59
C PHE A 120 3.85 22.86 12.42
N SER A 121 3.99 24.12 12.84
CA SER A 121 3.01 24.79 13.72
C SER A 121 1.65 24.99 13.05
N ASP A 122 1.65 25.19 11.73
CA ASP A 122 0.45 25.58 10.97
C ASP A 122 0.20 24.63 9.77
N PRO A 123 -0.13 23.35 10.00
CA PRO A 123 -0.19 22.29 8.98
C PRO A 123 -1.50 22.32 8.17
N TYR A 124 -1.85 23.47 7.57
CA TYR A 124 -3.13 23.66 6.86
C TYR A 124 -3.33 22.72 5.67
N ALA A 125 -2.25 22.22 5.07
CA ALA A 125 -2.30 21.30 3.94
C ALA A 125 -2.49 19.82 4.35
N ASP A 126 -2.29 19.48 5.63
CA ASP A 126 -2.36 18.11 6.12
C ASP A 126 -3.77 17.72 6.59
N GLY A 127 -4.09 16.43 6.50
CA GLY A 127 -5.33 15.90 7.06
C GLY A 127 -5.27 15.77 8.60
N PRO A 128 -6.42 15.63 9.27
CA PRO A 128 -6.51 15.63 10.74
C PRO A 128 -5.65 14.54 11.42
N VAL A 129 -5.41 13.41 10.75
CA VAL A 129 -4.56 12.33 11.25
C VAL A 129 -3.10 12.77 11.38
N ILE A 130 -2.58 13.51 10.39
CA ILE A 130 -1.19 13.98 10.37
C ILE A 130 -1.05 15.22 11.27
N GLN A 131 -2.02 16.14 11.20
CA GLN A 131 -2.04 17.33 12.06
C GLN A 131 -1.95 16.97 13.55
N ALA A 132 -2.67 15.93 13.98
CA ALA A 132 -2.65 15.45 15.36
C ALA A 132 -1.27 14.92 15.83
N ARG A 133 -0.32 14.69 14.91
CA ARG A 133 1.05 14.23 15.22
C ARG A 133 2.08 15.35 15.15
N THR A 134 1.66 16.53 14.72
CA THR A 134 2.51 17.73 14.61
C THR A 134 2.29 18.71 15.75
N HIS A 135 1.36 18.42 16.67
CA HIS A 135 0.98 19.29 17.77
C HIS A 135 1.29 18.56 19.08
N ASP A 136 2.16 19.17 19.90
CA ASP A 136 2.33 18.85 21.32
C ASP A 136 1.42 19.76 22.16
#